data_AF-A0A5S9MA17-F1
#
_entry.id   AF-A0A5S9MA17-F1
#
_cell.length_a   1.000
_cell.length_b   1.000
_cell.length_c   1.000
_cell.angle_alpha   90.00
_cell.angle_beta   90.00
_cell.angle_gamma   90.00
#
_symmetry.space_group_name_H-M   'P 1'
#
loop_
_entity.id
_entity.type
_entity.pdbx_description
1 polymer ?
#
loop_
_entity_poly.entity_id
_entity_poly.type
_entity_poly.pdbx_seq_one_letter_code
_entity_poly.pdbx_strand_id
1 'polypeptide(L)'
;MQLDIHPLLAGVAAVIGHSFPVFAKFKGGKAVATSGGVLLFYAPFLFITMIAAFFYFFLYISKYVSLSSMLTGIYTFIYSIFTKDLFLIIVVAVLAGFVIYRHIANLKRILNKTEPKNQMALAVSPI
;
A
#
# COMPACT_ATOMS: atom_id res chain seq x y z
N MET A 1 -16.68 -30.69 -5.53
CA MET A 1 -15.91 -30.10 -4.42
C MET A 1 -15.38 -28.76 -4.92
N GLN A 2 -16.18 -27.70 -4.83
CA GLN A 2 -15.69 -26.34 -5.09
C GLN A 2 -14.78 -25.99 -3.92
N LEU A 3 -13.48 -25.88 -4.20
CA LEU A 3 -12.58 -25.22 -3.27
C LEU A 3 -12.99 -23.75 -3.26
N ASP A 4 -13.77 -23.35 -2.26
CA ASP A 4 -14.16 -21.97 -2.00
C ASP A 4 -12.94 -21.17 -1.53
N ILE A 5 -11.97 -20.99 -2.44
CA ILE A 5 -10.76 -20.22 -2.17
C ILE A 5 -11.18 -18.76 -2.12
N HIS A 6 -11.04 -18.16 -0.94
CA HIS A 6 -11.34 -16.75 -0.76
C HIS A 6 -10.51 -15.91 -1.74
N PRO A 7 -11.10 -15.01 -2.54
CA PRO A 7 -10.39 -14.28 -3.60
C PRO A 7 -9.20 -13.46 -3.08
N LEU A 8 -9.26 -13.01 -1.84
CA LEU A 8 -8.15 -12.31 -1.18
C LEU A 8 -6.89 -13.18 -1.02
N LEU A 9 -6.99 -14.52 -0.97
CA LEU A 9 -5.82 -15.41 -0.95
C LEU A 9 -5.03 -15.34 -2.26
N ALA A 10 -5.74 -15.26 -3.40
CA ALA A 10 -5.09 -15.03 -4.69
C ALA A 10 -4.41 -13.65 -4.72
N GLY A 11 -5.02 -12.65 -4.08
CA GLY A 11 -4.41 -11.33 -3.90
C GLY A 11 -3.12 -11.35 -3.08
N VAL A 12 -3.09 -12.09 -1.96
CA VAL A 12 -1.88 -12.26 -1.15
C VAL A 12 -0.78 -12.98 -1.95
N ALA A 13 -1.13 -14.02 -2.71
CA ALA A 13 -0.18 -14.71 -3.58
C ALA A 13 0.41 -13.77 -4.65
N ALA A 14 -0.42 -12.89 -5.25
CA ALA A 14 0.05 -11.89 -6.20
C ALA A 14 1.02 -10.88 -5.57
N VAL A 15 0.75 -10.43 -4.35
CA VAL A 15 1.65 -9.53 -3.60
C VAL A 15 3.00 -10.19 -3.30
N ILE A 16 2.99 -11.46 -2.87
CA ILE A 16 4.21 -12.24 -2.64
C ILE A 16 5.01 -12.39 -3.94
N GLY A 17 4.34 -12.78 -5.03
CA GLY A 17 4.98 -12.94 -6.34
C GLY A 17 5.59 -11.64 -6.88
N HIS A 18 4.95 -10.49 -6.65
CA HIS A 18 5.50 -9.18 -7.02
C HIS A 18 6.72 -8.77 -6.18
N SER A 19 6.73 -9.12 -4.89
CA SER A 19 7.83 -8.75 -3.99
C SER A 19 9.01 -9.71 -4.01
N PHE A 20 8.80 -10.95 -4.43
CA PHE A 20 9.79 -12.00 -4.54
C PHE A 20 9.68 -12.74 -5.88
N PRO A 21 9.81 -12.04 -7.02
CA PRO A 21 9.71 -12.66 -8.34
C PRO A 21 10.89 -13.60 -8.58
N VAL A 22 10.58 -14.85 -8.94
CA VAL A 22 11.58 -15.90 -9.23
C VAL A 22 12.52 -15.45 -10.35
N PHE A 23 11.97 -14.81 -11.39
CA PHE A 23 12.72 -14.36 -12.56
C PHE A 23 13.71 -13.21 -12.27
N ALA A 24 13.55 -12.48 -11.16
CA ALA A 24 14.46 -11.41 -10.77
C ALA A 24 15.28 -11.74 -9.52
N LYS A 25 15.58 -13.03 -9.30
CA LYS A 25 16.37 -13.53 -8.16
C LYS A 25 15.80 -13.05 -6.81
N PHE A 26 14.47 -13.07 -6.68
CA PHE A 26 13.73 -12.64 -5.48
C PHE A 26 13.92 -11.15 -5.12
N LYS A 27 14.40 -10.31 -6.05
CA LYS A 27 14.49 -8.84 -5.89
C LYS A 27 13.27 -8.16 -6.50
N GLY A 28 12.17 -8.11 -5.75
CA GLY A 28 10.93 -7.48 -6.19
C GLY A 28 10.66 -6.09 -5.63
N GLY A 29 9.50 -5.55 -5.97
CA GLY A 29 9.02 -4.24 -5.54
C GLY A 29 8.48 -4.23 -4.10
N LYS A 30 7.97 -3.06 -3.69
CA LYS A 30 7.40 -2.83 -2.35
C LYS A 30 5.90 -3.13 -2.25
N ALA A 31 5.31 -3.69 -3.31
CA ALA A 31 3.93 -4.15 -3.39
C ALA A 31 2.81 -3.11 -3.19
N VAL A 32 3.09 -1.80 -3.14
CA VAL A 32 2.05 -0.78 -2.93
C VAL A 32 0.95 -0.83 -4.00
N ALA A 33 1.33 -0.84 -5.28
CA ALA A 33 0.37 -0.89 -6.38
C ALA A 33 -0.38 -2.24 -6.44
N THR A 34 0.32 -3.35 -6.19
CA THR A 34 -0.28 -4.69 -6.19
C THR A 34 -1.31 -4.83 -5.07
N SER A 35 -0.99 -4.39 -3.85
CA SER A 35 -1.93 -4.34 -2.73
C SER A 35 -3.14 -3.46 -3.05
N GLY A 36 -2.93 -2.30 -3.69
CA GLY A 36 -4.02 -1.46 -4.17
C GLY A 36 -4.92 -2.19 -5.19
N GLY A 37 -4.34 -2.97 -6.10
CA GLY A 37 -5.09 -3.77 -7.07
C GLY A 37 -5.96 -4.85 -6.41
N VAL A 38 -5.47 -5.50 -5.34
CA VAL A 38 -6.26 -6.45 -4.54
C VAL A 38 -7.49 -5.75 -3.95
N LEU A 39 -7.32 -4.54 -3.43
CA LEU A 39 -8.42 -3.76 -2.84
C LEU A 39 -9.38 -3.22 -3.89
N LEU A 40 -8.89 -2.82 -5.06
CA LEU A 40 -9.76 -2.43 -6.17
C LEU A 40 -10.70 -3.57 -6.57
N PHE A 41 -10.17 -4.79 -6.64
CA PHE A 41 -10.97 -5.97 -6.98
C PHE A 41 -11.98 -6.34 -5.88
N TYR A 42 -11.55 -6.35 -4.62
CA TYR A 42 -12.37 -6.86 -3.52
C TYR A 42 -13.30 -5.80 -2.90
N ALA A 43 -12.80 -4.59 -2.69
CA ALA A 43 -13.51 -3.51 -2.00
C ALA A 43 -13.29 -2.15 -2.72
N PRO A 44 -13.95 -1.93 -3.87
CA PRO A 44 -13.69 -0.77 -4.73
C PRO A 44 -13.96 0.57 -4.04
N PHE A 45 -14.95 0.66 -3.16
CA PHE A 45 -15.20 1.88 -2.37
C PHE A 45 -14.03 2.21 -1.43
N LEU A 46 -13.49 1.22 -0.74
CA LEU A 46 -12.32 1.36 0.12
C LEU A 46 -11.07 1.71 -0.70
N PHE A 47 -10.95 1.20 -1.93
CA PHE A 47 -9.89 1.60 -2.84
C PHE A 47 -9.99 3.08 -3.26
N ILE A 48 -11.18 3.57 -3.58
CA ILE A 48 -11.39 4.98 -3.96
C ILE A 48 -10.98 5.90 -2.80
N THR A 49 -11.42 5.61 -1.58
CA THR A 49 -11.06 6.42 -0.41
C THR A 49 -9.57 6.33 -0.10
N MET A 50 -8.95 5.16 -0.28
CA MET A 50 -7.51 4.96 -0.15
C MET A 50 -6.72 5.84 -1.14
N ILE A 51 -7.11 5.87 -2.42
CA ILE A 51 -6.45 6.69 -3.46
C ILE A 51 -6.62 8.18 -3.15
N ALA A 52 -7.82 8.59 -2.73
CA ALA A 52 -8.07 9.96 -2.33
C ALA A 52 -7.19 10.37 -1.14
N ALA A 53 -7.11 9.54 -0.11
CA ALA A 53 -6.25 9.78 1.05
C ALA A 53 -4.76 9.85 0.65
N PHE A 54 -4.31 8.97 -0.25
CA PHE A 54 -2.93 8.97 -0.74
C PHE A 54 -2.58 10.28 -1.46
N PHE A 55 -3.34 10.69 -2.47
CA PHE A 55 -2.98 11.86 -3.29
C PHE A 55 -3.30 13.19 -2.60
N TYR A 56 -4.51 13.34 -2.06
CA TYR A 56 -4.97 14.65 -1.57
C TYR A 56 -4.51 14.97 -0.15
N PHE A 57 -4.28 13.95 0.69
CA PHE A 57 -3.90 14.17 2.08
C PHE A 57 -2.40 13.88 2.29
N PHE A 58 -1.99 12.63 2.13
CA PHE A 58 -0.63 12.24 2.54
C PHE A 58 0.46 12.72 1.58
N LEU A 59 0.29 12.57 0.27
CA LEU A 59 1.30 12.97 -0.72
C LEU A 59 1.38 14.49 -0.84
N TYR A 60 0.22 15.15 -0.81
CA TYR A 60 0.17 16.61 -0.86
C TYR A 60 0.91 17.25 0.32
N ILE A 61 0.75 16.73 1.55
CA ILE A 61 1.40 17.27 2.74
C ILE A 61 2.87 16.82 2.85
N SER A 62 3.14 15.53 2.71
CA SER A 62 4.47 14.98 3.02
C SER A 62 5.50 15.17 1.91
N LYS A 63 5.06 15.26 0.64
CA LYS A 63 5.90 15.23 -0.57
C LYS A 63 6.75 13.97 -0.76
N TYR A 64 6.69 13.00 0.16
CA TYR A 64 7.40 11.72 0.06
C TYR A 64 6.42 10.61 -0.30
N VAL A 65 6.63 9.94 -1.44
CA VAL A 65 5.80 8.79 -1.88
C VAL A 65 5.89 7.64 -0.89
N SER A 66 7.09 7.39 -0.36
CA SER A 66 7.35 6.33 0.63
C SER A 66 6.56 6.54 1.91
N LEU A 67 6.61 7.74 2.49
CA LEU A 67 5.84 8.09 3.68
C LEU A 67 4.34 8.01 3.41
N SER A 68 3.90 8.56 2.29
CA SER A 68 2.49 8.55 1.90
C SER A 68 1.94 7.14 1.75
N SER A 69 2.72 6.22 1.16
CA SER A 69 2.32 4.82 1.00
C SER A 69 2.12 4.11 2.34
N MET A 70 2.97 4.39 3.33
CA MET A 70 2.83 3.81 4.67
C MET A 70 1.62 4.37 5.40
N LEU A 71 1.42 5.69 5.37
CA LEU A 71 0.26 6.33 5.98
C LEU A 71 -1.05 5.88 5.33
N THR A 72 -1.07 5.74 4.01
CA THR A 72 -2.20 5.15 3.30
C THR A 72 -2.47 3.72 3.74
N GLY A 73 -1.45 2.87 3.92
CA GLY A 73 -1.64 1.52 4.45
C GLY A 73 -2.29 1.51 5.84
N ILE A 74 -1.88 2.40 6.73
CA ILE A 74 -2.48 2.57 8.07
C ILE A 74 -3.92 3.04 7.96
N TYR A 75 -4.19 4.05 7.13
CA TYR A 75 -5.54 4.54 6.86
C TYR A 75 -6.46 3.41 6.35
N THR A 76 -6.00 2.63 5.38
CA THR A 76 -6.74 1.51 4.81
C THR A 76 -7.07 0.45 5.85
N PHE A 77 -6.12 0.14 6.73
CA PHE A 77 -6.36 -0.77 7.86
C PHE A 77 -7.44 -0.24 8.79
N ILE A 78 -7.34 1.02 9.21
CA ILE A 78 -8.35 1.65 10.09
C ILE A 78 -9.72 1.64 9.41
N TYR A 79 -9.80 2.01 8.13
CA TYR A 79 -11.04 1.98 7.36
C TYR A 79 -11.63 0.57 7.30
N SER A 80 -10.79 -0.46 7.10
CA SER A 80 -11.24 -1.85 7.00
C SER A 80 -11.98 -2.32 8.26
N ILE A 81 -11.65 -1.81 9.45
CA ILE A 81 -12.34 -2.15 10.71
C ILE A 81 -13.83 -1.79 10.64
N PHE A 82 -14.18 -0.68 9.96
CA PHE A 82 -15.57 -0.24 9.80
C PHE A 82 -16.38 -1.11 8.84
N THR A 83 -15.72 -1.89 7.97
CA THR A 83 -16.40 -2.83 7.06
C THR A 83 -16.96 -4.04 7.79
N LYS A 84 -16.47 -4.33 9.02
CA LYS A 84 -16.81 -5.51 9.83
C LYS A 84 -16.52 -6.86 9.13
N ASP A 85 -15.78 -6.85 8.02
CA ASP A 85 -15.30 -8.04 7.33
C ASP A 85 -13.96 -8.46 7.95
N LEU A 86 -13.99 -9.50 8.78
CA LEU A 86 -12.80 -10.00 9.48
C LEU A 86 -11.71 -10.47 8.52
N PHE A 87 -12.07 -11.07 7.38
CA PHE A 87 -11.09 -11.57 6.43
C PHE A 87 -10.38 -10.42 5.71
N LEU A 88 -11.13 -9.39 5.33
CA LEU A 88 -10.57 -8.16 4.77
C LEU A 88 -9.65 -7.46 5.77
N ILE A 89 -10.07 -7.33 7.04
CA ILE A 89 -9.27 -6.70 8.10
C ILE A 89 -7.92 -7.41 8.26
N ILE A 90 -7.92 -8.75 8.34
CA ILE A 90 -6.70 -9.55 8.48
C ILE A 90 -5.79 -9.35 7.27
N VAL A 91 -6.34 -9.45 6.06
CA VAL A 91 -5.55 -9.30 4.83
C VAL A 91 -4.97 -7.89 4.71
N VAL A 92 -5.76 -6.85 4.98
CA VAL A 92 -5.28 -5.46 4.96
C VAL A 92 -4.20 -5.24 6.02
N ALA A 93 -4.35 -5.80 7.23
CA ALA A 93 -3.33 -5.72 8.27
C ALA A 93 -1.99 -6.32 7.80
N VAL A 94 -2.04 -7.50 7.19
CA VAL A 94 -0.86 -8.18 6.63
C VAL A 94 -0.23 -7.35 5.50
N LEU A 95 -1.04 -6.87 4.56
CA LEU A 95 -0.56 -6.07 3.43
C LEU A 95 0.04 -4.73 3.89
N ALA A 96 -0.61 -4.03 4.82
CA ALA A 96 -0.12 -2.78 5.39
C ALA A 96 1.19 -3.00 6.15
N GLY A 97 1.25 -4.02 7.01
CA GLY A 97 2.48 -4.39 7.73
C GLY A 97 3.62 -4.74 6.78
N PHE A 98 3.33 -5.49 5.72
CA PHE A 98 4.31 -5.83 4.71
C PHE A 98 4.83 -4.60 3.94
N VAL A 99 3.94 -3.69 3.53
CA VAL A 99 4.34 -2.43 2.87
C VAL A 99 5.23 -1.59 3.80
N ILE A 100 4.87 -1.48 5.08
CA ILE A 100 5.67 -0.74 6.08
C ILE A 100 7.06 -1.38 6.23
N TYR A 101 7.13 -2.70 6.37
CA TYR A 101 8.39 -3.44 6.46
C TYR A 101 9.31 -3.14 5.25
N ARG A 102 8.76 -3.16 4.03
CA ARG A 102 9.50 -2.85 2.80
C ARG A 102 9.95 -1.38 2.70
N HIS A 103 9.45 -0.49 3.55
CA HIS A 103 9.77 0.93 3.59
C HIS A 103 10.69 1.34 4.75
N ILE A 104 11.14 0.43 5.62
CA ILE A 104 12.04 0.75 6.73
C ILE A 104 13.31 1.47 6.26
N ALA A 105 13.90 1.04 5.14
CA ALA A 105 15.07 1.71 4.55
C ALA A 105 14.75 3.13 4.03
N ASN A 106 13.51 3.40 3.62
CA ASN A 106 13.06 4.72 3.21
C ASN A 106 12.83 5.63 4.41
N LEU A 107 12.32 5.11 5.53
CA LEU A 107 12.23 5.87 6.78
C LEU A 107 13.61 6.39 7.22
N LYS A 108 14.64 5.55 7.16
CA LYS A 108 16.02 5.98 7.44
C LYS A 108 16.48 7.10 6.50
N ARG A 109 16.15 7.02 5.20
CA ARG A 109 16.48 8.07 4.23
C ARG A 109 15.72 9.37 4.47
N ILE A 110 14.46 9.31 4.91
CA ILE A 110 13.66 10.49 5.29
C ILE A 110 14.31 11.20 6.48
N LEU A 111 14.67 10.45 7.53
CA LEU A 111 15.35 10.99 8.71
C LEU A 111 16.68 11.67 8.34
N ASN A 112 17.42 11.07 7.42
CA ASN A 112 18.68 11.62 6.90
C ASN A 112 18.49 12.69 5.82
N LYS A 113 17.25 13.10 5.49
CA LYS A 113 16.93 14.06 4.42
C LYS A 113 17.48 13.69 3.03
N THR A 114 17.70 12.40 2.77
CA THR A 114 18.22 11.85 1.50
C THR A 114 17.15 11.15 0.66
N GLU A 115 15.93 11.01 1.19
CA GLU A 115 14.82 10.47 0.41
C GLU A 115 14.37 11.49 -0.65
N PRO A 116 14.21 11.08 -1.93
CA PRO A 116 13.75 12.00 -2.96
C PRO A 116 12.29 12.41 -2.72
N LYS A 117 12.02 13.71 -2.84
CA LYS A 117 10.66 14.24 -2.88
C LYS A 117 10.05 14.05 -4.26
N ASN A 118 8.74 13.88 -4.31
CA ASN A 118 8.02 13.77 -5.58
C ASN A 118 7.91 15.14 -6.25
N GLN A 119 8.45 15.27 -7.46
CA GLN A 119 8.45 16.52 -8.23
C GLN A 119 7.04 16.99 -8.59
N MET A 120 6.13 16.07 -8.94
CA MET A 120 4.73 16.43 -9.21
C MET A 120 4.10 17.00 -7.96
N ALA A 121 4.28 16.35 -6.80
CA ALA A 121 3.73 16.85 -5.54
C ALA A 121 4.28 18.24 -5.18
N LEU A 122 5.52 18.55 -5.55
CA LEU A 122 6.11 19.88 -5.36
C LEU A 122 5.52 20.91 -6.33
N ALA A 123 5.30 20.54 -7.60
CA ALA A 123 4.77 21.43 -8.63
C ALA A 123 3.33 21.88 -8.38
N VAL A 124 2.52 21.09 -7.66
CA VAL A 124 1.12 21.44 -7.34
C VAL A 124 0.95 22.04 -5.93
N SER A 125 2.01 22.16 -5.11
CA SER A 125 1.89 22.97 -3.88
C SER A 125 2.13 24.44 -4.18
N PRO A 126 1.25 25.34 -3.70
CA PRO A 126 1.43 26.78 -3.83
C PRO A 126 2.46 27.37 -2.85
N ILE A 127 3.38 26.56 -2.31
CA ILE A 127 4.40 26.96 -1.33
C ILE A 127 5.78 26.76 -1.92
#